data_AF-A0A7Y5W511-F1
#
_entry.id   AF-A0A7Y5W511-F1
#
_cell.length_a   1.000
_cell.length_b   1.000
_cell.length_c   1.000
_cell.angle_alpha   90.00
_cell.angle_beta   90.00
_cell.angle_gamma   90.00
#
_symmetry.space_group_name_H-M   'P 1'
#
loop_
_entity.id
_entity.type
_entity.pdbx_description
1 polymer ?
#
loop_
_entity_poly.entity_id
_entity_poly.type
_entity_poly.pdbx_seq_one_letter_code
_entity_poly.pdbx_strand_id
1 'polypeptide(L)'
;MAEARRIHRRALALDSHVDIAGPQYATAQLDPGIDNTQLKCDLVKMAAGDVDGVFLAAYLPQGACDADAYRRAGEAAREKIQ
;
A
#
# COMPACT_ATOMS: atom_id res chain seq x y z
N MET A 1 3.63 -27.58 -2.76
CA MET A 1 3.99 -26.30 -3.40
C MET A 1 3.52 -26.17 -4.84
N ALA A 2 3.67 -27.18 -5.70
CA ALA A 2 3.26 -27.10 -7.11
C ALA A 2 1.76 -26.79 -7.31
N GLU A 3 0.90 -27.42 -6.51
CA GLU A 3 -0.55 -27.23 -6.61
C GLU A 3 -1.00 -25.82 -6.19
N ALA A 4 -0.47 -25.30 -5.07
CA ALA A 4 -0.75 -23.92 -4.64
C ALA A 4 -0.36 -22.91 -5.72
N ARG A 5 0.83 -23.06 -6.32
CA ARG A 5 1.28 -22.20 -7.43
C ARG A 5 0.38 -22.30 -8.67
N ARG A 6 -0.17 -23.49 -8.95
CA ARG A 6 -1.10 -23.71 -10.07
C ARG A 6 -2.43 -22.99 -9.86
N ILE A 7 -2.96 -23.02 -8.64
CA ILE A 7 -4.18 -22.30 -8.27
C ILE A 7 -3.93 -20.79 -8.30
N HIS A 8 -2.83 -20.36 -7.67
CA HIS A 8 -2.47 -18.95 -7.52
C HIS A 8 -2.37 -18.22 -8.87
N ARG A 9 -1.63 -18.78 -9.83
CA ARG A 9 -1.51 -18.21 -11.20
C ARG A 9 -2.81 -18.18 -12.02
N ARG A 10 -3.89 -18.79 -11.53
CA ARG A 10 -5.21 -18.79 -12.19
C ARG A 10 -6.22 -17.89 -11.46
N ALA A 11 -5.90 -17.44 -10.26
CA ALA A 11 -6.72 -16.54 -9.48
C ALA A 11 -6.25 -15.10 -9.72
N LEU A 12 -7.15 -14.14 -9.48
CA LEU A 12 -6.76 -12.75 -9.28
C LEU A 12 -6.41 -12.59 -7.79
N ALA A 13 -5.13 -12.36 -7.50
CA ALA A 13 -4.64 -12.16 -6.15
C ALA A 13 -4.70 -10.67 -5.78
N LEU A 14 -5.60 -10.33 -4.86
CA LEU A 14 -5.77 -8.98 -4.33
C LEU A 14 -5.47 -8.95 -2.83
N ASP A 15 -4.62 -8.02 -2.40
CA ASP A 15 -4.46 -7.68 -0.99
C ASP A 15 -5.39 -6.52 -0.63
N SER A 16 -6.25 -6.72 0.36
CA SER A 16 -7.20 -5.71 0.81
C SER A 16 -6.59 -4.56 1.61
N HIS A 17 -5.34 -4.66 2.06
CA HIS A 17 -4.76 -3.62 2.92
C HIS A 17 -3.22 -3.60 2.89
N VAL A 18 -2.65 -2.67 2.11
CA VAL A 18 -1.23 -2.32 2.17
C VAL A 18 -1.09 -0.88 2.66
N ASP A 19 -0.42 -0.68 3.78
CA ASP A 19 -0.24 0.65 4.36
C ASP A 19 0.66 1.54 3.49
N ILE A 20 0.20 2.76 3.25
CA ILE A 20 1.04 3.81 2.67
C ILE A 20 2.02 4.27 3.74
N ALA A 21 3.31 4.03 3.50
CA ALA A 21 4.42 4.29 4.40
C ALA A 21 4.81 5.79 4.48
N GLY A 22 3.81 6.66 4.67
CA GLY A 22 3.97 8.11 4.78
C GLY A 22 3.88 8.86 3.44
N PRO A 23 3.98 10.20 3.46
CA PRO A 23 3.84 11.05 2.27
C PRO A 23 5.00 10.92 1.28
N GLN A 24 6.06 10.17 1.63
CA GLN A 24 7.17 9.87 0.72
C GLN A 24 6.89 8.65 -0.18
N TYR A 25 5.82 7.89 0.07
CA TYR A 25 5.49 6.74 -0.76
C TYR A 25 5.24 7.18 -2.21
N ALA A 26 5.73 6.39 -3.18
CA ALA A 26 5.67 6.70 -4.61
C ALA A 26 6.44 7.96 -5.04
N THR A 27 7.41 8.41 -4.22
CA THR A 27 8.43 9.38 -4.63
C THR A 27 9.77 8.68 -4.86
N ALA A 28 10.77 9.41 -5.39
CA ALA A 28 12.14 8.89 -5.49
C ALA A 28 12.76 8.48 -4.14
N GLN A 29 12.26 8.99 -3.01
CA GLN A 29 12.77 8.59 -1.69
C GLN A 29 12.22 7.23 -1.25
N LEU A 30 10.99 6.88 -1.66
CA LEU A 30 10.35 5.61 -1.32
C LEU A 30 9.54 5.09 -2.52
N ASP A 31 10.29 4.73 -3.56
CA ASP A 31 9.75 4.28 -4.84
C ASP A 31 9.34 2.79 -4.77
N PRO A 32 8.04 2.44 -4.94
CA PRO A 32 7.58 1.06 -5.04
C PRO A 32 7.77 0.48 -6.45
N GLY A 33 8.26 1.25 -7.43
CA GLY A 33 8.55 0.77 -8.78
C GLY A 33 9.83 -0.06 -8.90
N ILE A 34 10.67 -0.05 -7.87
CA ILE A 34 11.95 -0.75 -7.82
C ILE A 34 11.98 -1.80 -6.70
N ASP A 35 13.01 -2.63 -6.67
CA ASP A 35 13.26 -3.54 -5.55
C ASP A 35 13.75 -2.74 -4.34
N ASN A 36 12.80 -2.20 -3.59
CA ASN A 36 13.07 -1.29 -2.50
C ASN A 36 13.31 -2.08 -1.21
N THR A 37 14.45 -1.87 -0.56
CA THR A 37 14.83 -2.62 0.64
C THR A 37 14.03 -2.24 1.88
N GLN A 38 13.38 -1.06 1.87
CA GLN A 38 12.56 -0.58 2.98
C GLN A 38 11.09 -1.00 2.85
N LEU A 39 10.63 -1.29 1.63
CA LEU A 39 9.26 -1.70 1.38
C LEU A 39 9.12 -3.22 1.44
N LYS A 40 8.05 -3.67 2.11
CA LYS A 40 7.61 -5.06 2.07
C LYS A 40 6.79 -5.37 0.81
N CYS A 41 6.14 -4.34 0.27
CA CYS A 41 5.30 -4.41 -0.93
C CYS A 41 5.80 -3.35 -1.92
N ASP A 42 6.38 -3.83 -3.03
CA ASP A 42 6.75 -3.06 -4.21
C ASP A 42 6.47 -3.89 -5.46
N LEU A 43 6.54 -3.28 -6.64
CA LEU A 43 6.17 -3.91 -7.90
C LEU A 43 7.07 -5.12 -8.22
N VAL A 44 8.34 -5.09 -7.81
CA VAL A 44 9.27 -6.23 -8.05
C VAL A 44 8.86 -7.43 -7.19
N LYS A 45 8.56 -7.21 -5.91
CA LYS A 45 8.09 -8.25 -4.98
C LYS A 45 6.69 -8.75 -5.33
N MET A 46 5.78 -7.86 -5.74
CA MET A 46 4.44 -8.23 -6.21
C MET A 46 4.51 -9.12 -7.45
N ALA A 47 5.34 -8.76 -8.43
CA ALA A 47 5.56 -9.60 -9.62
C ALA A 47 6.17 -10.96 -9.25
N ALA A 48 7.14 -11.00 -8.34
CA ALA A 48 7.74 -12.26 -7.87
C ALA A 48 6.76 -13.14 -7.07
N GLY A 49 5.78 -12.51 -6.41
CA GLY A 49 4.74 -13.15 -5.62
C GLY A 49 3.44 -13.45 -6.38
N ASP A 50 3.36 -13.12 -7.67
CA ASP A 50 2.14 -13.21 -8.48
C ASP A 50 0.94 -12.48 -7.77
N VAL A 51 1.14 -11.27 -7.26
CA VAL A 51 0.08 -10.42 -6.67
C VAL A 51 -0.36 -9.38 -7.70
N ASP A 52 -1.63 -9.42 -8.10
CA ASP A 52 -2.14 -8.62 -9.21
C ASP A 52 -2.55 -7.20 -8.80
N GLY A 53 -2.87 -6.99 -7.52
CA GLY A 53 -3.28 -5.68 -7.04
C GLY A 53 -3.37 -5.59 -5.53
N VAL A 54 -3.35 -4.36 -5.04
CA VAL A 54 -3.44 -4.06 -3.62
C VAL A 54 -4.31 -2.83 -3.40
N PHE A 55 -5.02 -2.79 -2.28
CA PHE A 55 -5.66 -1.58 -1.79
C PHE A 55 -4.67 -0.83 -0.89
N LEU A 56 -4.24 0.34 -1.35
CA LEU A 56 -3.35 1.21 -0.57
C LEU A 56 -4.14 1.96 0.49
N ALA A 57 -3.82 1.73 1.76
CA ALA A 57 -4.52 2.29 2.89
C ALA A 57 -3.93 3.64 3.33
N ALA A 58 -4.74 4.70 3.23
CA ALA A 58 -4.46 5.99 3.85
C ALA A 58 -4.85 5.98 5.34
N TYR A 59 -4.20 5.10 6.11
CA TYR A 59 -4.44 4.98 7.55
C TYR A 59 -3.94 6.22 8.31
N LEU A 60 -4.72 6.66 9.30
CA LEU A 60 -4.32 7.69 10.26
C LEU A 60 -4.69 7.22 11.67
N PRO A 61 -3.86 7.49 12.69
CA PRO A 61 -4.23 7.24 14.07
C PRO A 61 -5.44 8.10 14.47
N GLN A 62 -6.28 7.57 15.34
CA GLN A 62 -7.42 8.31 15.88
C GLN A 62 -6.94 9.54 16.68
N GLY A 63 -7.52 10.70 16.37
CA GLY A 63 -7.33 11.95 17.09
C GLY A 63 -8.56 12.37 17.90
N ALA A 64 -8.61 13.65 18.26
CA ALA A 64 -9.81 14.25 18.86
C ALA A 64 -11.03 14.15 17.90
N CYS A 65 -12.23 14.09 18.48
CA CYS A 65 -13.48 14.03 17.73
C CYS A 65 -14.12 15.42 17.60
N ASP A 66 -13.37 16.35 17.00
CA ASP A 66 -13.80 17.72 16.74
C ASP A 66 -13.56 18.13 15.27
N ALA A 67 -14.18 19.23 14.87
CA ALA A 67 -14.16 19.69 13.48
C ALA A 67 -12.73 19.97 12.96
N ASP A 68 -11.86 20.52 13.81
CA ASP A 68 -10.48 20.84 13.44
C ASP A 68 -9.64 19.58 13.24
N ALA A 69 -9.82 18.58 14.10
CA ALA A 69 -9.16 17.29 13.99
C ALA A 69 -9.61 16.53 12.73
N TYR A 70 -10.91 16.55 12.39
CA TYR A 70 -11.39 15.94 11.16
C TYR A 70 -10.85 16.62 9.90
N ARG A 71 -10.77 17.95 9.90
CA ARG A 71 -10.16 18.69 8.77
C ARG A 71 -8.69 18.29 8.57
N ARG A 72 -7.89 18.29 9.64
CA ARG A 72 -6.48 17.88 9.58
C ARG A 72 -6.31 16.41 9.15
N ALA A 73 -7.17 15.52 9.62
CA ALA A 73 -7.17 14.13 9.19
C ALA A 73 -7.46 14.00 7.69
N GLY A 74 -8.42 14.77 7.16
CA GLY A 74 -8.70 14.82 5.73
C GLY A 74 -7.52 15.33 4.90
N GLU A 75 -6.83 16.36 5.36
CA GLU A 75 -5.61 16.90 4.73
C GLU A 75 -4.49 15.85 4.71
N ALA A 76 -4.18 15.24 5.85
CA ALA A 76 -3.15 14.21 5.96
C ALA A 76 -3.46 12.94 5.14
N ALA A 77 -4.73 12.57 5.01
CA ALA A 77 -5.13 11.46 4.15
C ALA A 77 -4.91 11.78 2.66
N ARG A 78 -5.17 13.02 2.23
CA ARG A 78 -4.91 13.46 0.85
C ARG A 78 -3.43 13.45 0.52
N GLU A 79 -2.59 13.91 1.44
CA GLU A 79 -1.13 13.89 1.29
C GLU A 79 -0.56 12.47 1.07
N LYS A 80 -1.28 11.43 1.50
CA LYS A 80 -0.88 10.02 1.25
C LYS A 80 -1.28 9.49 -0.14
N ILE A 81 -2.32 10.05 -0.77
CA ILE A 81 -2.94 9.49 -1.99
C ILE A 81 -2.60 10.33 -3.24
N GLN A 82 -2.19 11.58 -3.07
CA GLN A 82 -1.84 12.50 -4.17
C GLN A 82 -0.46 12.22 -4.75
#